data_AF-A0A850PE01-F1
#
_entry.id   AF-A0A850PE01-F1
#
_cell.length_a   1.000
_cell.length_b   1.000
_cell.length_c   1.000
_cell.angle_alpha   90.00
_cell.angle_beta   90.00
_cell.angle_gamma   90.00
#
_symmetry.space_group_name_H-M   'P 1'
#
loop_
_entity.id
_entity.type
_entity.pdbx_description
1 polymer ?
#
loop_
_entity_poly.entity_id
_entity_poly.type
_entity_poly.pdbx_seq_one_letter_code
_entity_poly.pdbx_strand_id
1 'polypeptide(L)'
;VPLPPQRSVVPGLAAVARAIWSEAAVLTDAPLSRIETGFSTPGPVDGLLGVETCGLAPAFSPLSADGHLALSTRARLAARGLTPEAALALSLAGEPVLPLPGPDAHLAMHRALAGFVDRLPARPEPLSLPMRARLSNERGAHRPLPARHGGFSQKASVGGHKLFLRTGEYEDGTLGEVSLTPARESPMVRGLMDCFSQSVSIGLQYGAPLDAYVDAFAYTRFGPGGTVEGDPVASYATSLLDYAFRALSDAYLGKRLPDAPHRDEAPEGVPMLPLELPEATPDHPPSGGRRARLRLVS
;
A
#
# COMPACT_ATOMS: atom_id res chain seq x y z
N VAL A 1 23.54 -6.41 39.40
CA VAL A 1 22.09 -6.37 39.14
C VAL A 1 21.76 -4.93 38.73
N PRO A 2 20.98 -4.68 37.67
CA PRO A 2 20.61 -3.31 37.26
C PRO A 2 20.03 -2.55 38.45
N LEU A 3 20.19 -1.22 38.57
CA LEU A 3 19.66 -0.45 39.71
C LEU A 3 18.17 -0.08 39.50
N PRO A 4 17.29 0.01 40.53
CA PRO A 4 15.89 0.23 40.26
C PRO A 4 15.73 1.71 39.88
N PRO A 5 14.83 2.07 38.96
CA PRO A 5 14.74 3.44 38.52
C PRO A 5 14.36 4.34 39.71
N GLN A 6 14.98 5.53 39.82
CA GLN A 6 14.72 6.47 40.91
C GLN A 6 13.25 6.88 40.99
N ARG A 7 12.55 6.85 39.84
CA ARG A 7 11.10 7.07 39.72
C ARG A 7 10.47 5.91 38.95
N SER A 8 9.37 5.40 39.45
CA SER A 8 8.55 4.37 38.82
C SER A 8 7.18 4.96 38.48
N VAL A 9 6.63 4.59 37.33
CA VAL A 9 5.26 4.95 36.91
C VAL A 9 4.24 4.27 37.84
N VAL A 10 4.58 3.09 38.38
CA VAL A 10 3.78 2.39 39.37
C VAL A 10 4.16 2.90 40.78
N PRO A 11 3.22 3.50 41.54
CA PRO A 11 3.47 3.97 42.90
C PRO A 11 3.96 2.83 43.81
N GLY A 12 4.96 3.10 44.66
CA GLY A 12 5.47 2.15 45.65
C GLY A 12 6.42 1.06 45.13
N LEU A 13 6.35 0.69 43.85
CA LEU A 13 7.16 -0.39 43.26
C LEU A 13 8.68 -0.17 43.45
N ALA A 14 9.15 1.07 43.24
CA ALA A 14 10.56 1.40 43.41
C ALA A 14 11.04 1.27 44.87
N ALA A 15 10.16 1.49 45.85
CA ALA A 15 10.50 1.34 47.27
C ALA A 15 10.60 -0.15 47.66
N VAL A 16 9.65 -0.97 47.20
CA VAL A 16 9.63 -2.41 47.43
C VAL A 16 10.84 -3.09 46.78
N ALA A 17 11.17 -2.75 45.53
CA ALA A 17 12.32 -3.31 44.84
C ALA A 17 13.65 -2.96 45.56
N ARG A 18 13.79 -1.74 46.08
CA ARG A 18 14.96 -1.35 46.89
C ARG A 18 15.05 -2.15 48.19
N ALA A 19 13.93 -2.37 48.87
CA ALA A 19 13.90 -3.15 50.11
C ALA A 19 14.36 -4.60 49.87
N ILE A 20 13.80 -5.25 48.86
CA ILE A 20 14.18 -6.62 48.46
C ILE A 20 15.68 -6.69 48.13
N TRP A 21 16.23 -5.68 47.46
CA TRP A 21 17.65 -5.68 47.16
C TRP A 21 18.55 -5.37 48.33
N SER A 22 18.14 -4.52 49.26
CA SER A 22 18.90 -4.33 50.49
C SER A 22 18.95 -5.62 51.31
N GLU A 23 17.88 -6.40 51.31
CA GLU A 23 17.83 -7.72 51.95
C GLU A 23 18.71 -8.75 51.20
N ALA A 24 18.64 -8.78 49.87
CA ALA A 24 19.44 -9.68 49.04
C ALA A 24 20.94 -9.33 48.99
N ALA A 25 21.32 -8.10 49.32
CA ALA A 25 22.71 -7.65 49.34
C ALA A 25 23.48 -8.04 50.62
N VAL A 26 22.81 -8.63 51.61
CA VAL A 26 23.47 -9.18 52.81
C VAL A 26 24.28 -10.42 52.38
N LEU A 27 25.60 -10.37 52.57
CA LEU A 27 26.51 -11.48 52.30
C LEU A 27 26.16 -12.69 53.19
N THR A 28 25.61 -13.74 52.59
CA THR A 28 25.40 -15.05 53.21
C THR A 28 26.47 -16.03 52.74
N ASP A 29 26.88 -16.97 53.60
CA ASP A 29 27.87 -18.02 53.28
C ASP A 29 27.40 -18.99 52.16
N ALA A 30 26.12 -18.93 51.80
CA ALA A 30 25.53 -19.64 50.68
C ALA A 30 24.74 -18.65 49.80
N PRO A 31 25.38 -18.02 48.79
CA PRO A 31 24.67 -17.12 47.89
C PRO A 31 23.67 -17.94 47.05
N LEU A 32 22.41 -17.49 47.04
CA LEU A 32 21.39 -18.06 46.16
C LEU A 32 21.81 -17.89 44.70
N SER A 33 21.43 -18.84 43.84
CA SER A 33 21.67 -18.75 42.40
C SER A 33 21.04 -17.48 41.83
N ARG A 34 21.79 -16.79 40.97
CA ARG A 34 21.33 -15.55 40.33
C ARG A 34 20.13 -15.87 39.43
N ILE A 35 18.94 -15.44 39.86
CA ILE A 35 17.73 -15.49 39.04
C ILE A 35 17.76 -14.27 38.13
N GLU A 36 17.89 -14.48 36.81
CA GLU A 36 17.66 -13.44 35.82
C GLU A 36 16.17 -13.39 35.50
N THR A 37 15.59 -12.19 35.56
CA THR A 37 14.20 -11.98 35.14
C THR A 37 14.18 -11.38 33.74
N GLY A 38 13.33 -11.90 32.86
CA GLY A 38 13.28 -11.47 31.47
C GLY A 38 11.91 -11.72 30.86
N PHE A 39 11.54 -10.92 29.87
CA PHE A 39 10.39 -11.24 29.02
C PHE A 39 10.86 -12.13 27.88
N SER A 40 10.29 -13.34 27.76
CA SER A 40 10.50 -14.19 26.59
C SER A 40 9.70 -13.66 25.40
N THR A 41 10.22 -13.90 24.19
CA THR A 41 9.37 -13.91 22.99
C THR A 41 8.42 -15.11 23.09
N PRO A 42 7.11 -14.95 22.86
CA PRO A 42 6.15 -16.05 22.97
C PRO A 42 6.56 -17.24 22.11
N GLY A 43 6.67 -18.43 22.72
CA GLY A 43 7.06 -19.67 22.06
C GLY A 43 5.94 -20.71 21.98
N PRO A 44 6.11 -21.79 21.19
CA PRO A 44 5.13 -22.88 21.09
C PRO A 44 4.82 -23.56 22.43
N VAL A 45 5.81 -23.57 23.33
CA VAL A 45 5.69 -24.11 24.68
C VAL A 45 4.76 -23.26 25.56
N ASP A 46 4.74 -21.94 25.37
CA ASP A 46 3.87 -21.03 26.13
C ASP A 46 2.40 -21.25 25.78
N GLY A 47 2.12 -21.57 24.51
CA GLY A 47 0.78 -21.96 24.03
C GLY A 47 0.31 -23.31 24.59
N LEU A 48 1.23 -24.27 24.78
CA LEU A 48 0.94 -25.59 25.37
C LEU A 48 0.67 -25.52 26.87
N LEU A 49 1.30 -24.57 27.58
CA LEU A 49 1.18 -24.41 29.03
C LEU A 49 0.03 -23.47 29.44
N GLY A 50 -0.70 -22.89 28.47
CA GLY A 50 -1.80 -21.95 28.75
C GLY A 50 -1.33 -20.67 29.47
N VAL A 51 -0.06 -20.30 29.31
CA VAL A 51 0.52 -19.14 30.00
C VAL A 51 0.07 -17.85 29.30
N GLU A 52 -0.75 -17.05 29.98
CA GLU A 52 -1.06 -15.68 29.55
C GLU A 52 0.18 -14.80 29.75
N THR A 53 1.07 -14.76 28.76
CA THR A 53 2.26 -13.91 28.82
C THR A 53 1.87 -12.43 28.74
N CYS A 54 2.23 -11.63 29.76
CA CYS A 54 2.16 -10.17 29.72
C CYS A 54 3.29 -9.57 28.86
N GLY A 55 3.48 -10.13 27.66
CA GLY A 55 4.52 -9.75 26.71
C GLY A 55 4.12 -8.56 25.83
N LEU A 56 5.11 -7.73 25.52
CA LEU A 56 5.08 -6.65 24.54
C LEU A 56 4.55 -7.20 23.19
N ALA A 57 3.33 -6.78 22.82
CA ALA A 57 2.36 -7.41 21.90
C ALA A 57 2.90 -7.95 20.54
N PRO A 58 2.21 -8.95 19.91
CA PRO A 58 0.89 -8.69 19.32
C PRO A 58 -0.25 -9.69 19.66
N ALA A 59 -1.48 -9.17 19.51
CA ALA A 59 -2.80 -9.80 19.38
C ALA A 59 -3.21 -10.87 20.42
N PHE A 60 -3.71 -10.41 21.57
CA PHE A 60 -4.54 -11.24 22.45
C PHE A 60 -5.92 -11.43 21.82
N SER A 61 -6.39 -12.67 21.71
CA SER A 61 -7.83 -12.91 21.66
C SER A 61 -8.45 -12.34 22.94
N PRO A 62 -9.50 -11.51 22.88
CA PRO A 62 -10.20 -11.07 24.08
C PRO A 62 -10.92 -12.24 24.79
N LEU A 63 -11.08 -13.37 24.09
CA LEU A 63 -11.76 -14.58 24.51
C LEU A 63 -10.80 -15.74 24.78
N SER A 64 -11.13 -16.57 25.76
CA SER A 64 -10.54 -17.89 25.96
C SER A 64 -11.06 -18.90 24.93
N ALA A 65 -10.46 -20.09 24.88
CA ALA A 65 -10.91 -21.19 24.02
C ALA A 65 -12.38 -21.59 24.28
N ASP A 66 -12.86 -21.38 25.51
CA ASP A 66 -14.24 -21.69 25.93
C ASP A 66 -15.24 -20.57 25.60
N GLY A 67 -14.79 -19.49 24.94
CA GLY A 67 -15.63 -18.35 24.56
C GLY A 67 -15.94 -17.35 25.67
N HIS A 68 -15.32 -17.50 26.85
CA HIS A 68 -15.40 -16.53 27.94
C HIS A 68 -14.34 -15.43 27.78
N LEU A 69 -14.52 -14.27 28.44
CA LEU A 69 -13.47 -13.25 28.48
C LEU A 69 -12.20 -13.80 29.14
N ALA A 70 -11.07 -13.66 28.44
CA ALA A 70 -9.75 -14.03 28.98
C ALA A 70 -9.45 -13.27 30.27
N LEU A 71 -8.61 -13.83 31.14
CA LEU A 71 -8.31 -13.22 32.45
C LEU A 71 -7.68 -11.84 32.28
N SER A 72 -6.72 -11.72 31.36
CA SER A 72 -6.13 -10.44 30.96
C SER A 72 -7.16 -9.40 30.50
N THR A 73 -8.18 -9.81 29.73
CA THR A 73 -9.25 -8.91 29.28
C THR A 73 -10.10 -8.41 30.45
N ARG A 74 -10.46 -9.30 31.38
CA ARG A 74 -11.20 -8.92 32.60
C ARG A 74 -10.40 -7.96 33.47
N ALA A 75 -9.10 -8.20 33.64
CA ALA A 75 -8.21 -7.32 34.40
C ALA A 75 -8.11 -5.92 33.76
N ARG A 76 -8.03 -5.83 32.42
CA ARG A 76 -8.03 -4.54 31.70
C ARG A 76 -9.34 -3.78 31.87
N LEU A 77 -10.48 -4.46 31.79
CA LEU A 77 -11.79 -3.83 32.01
C LEU A 77 -11.93 -3.32 33.45
N ALA A 78 -11.54 -4.14 34.43
CA ALA A 78 -11.55 -3.77 35.84
C ALA A 78 -10.65 -2.54 36.13
N ALA A 79 -9.46 -2.48 35.53
CA ALA A 79 -8.56 -1.33 35.66
C ALA A 79 -9.16 -0.03 35.10
N ARG A 80 -10.07 -0.14 34.12
CA ARG A 80 -10.84 0.99 33.57
C ARG A 80 -12.14 1.25 34.33
N GLY A 81 -12.45 0.47 35.38
CA GLY A 81 -13.70 0.58 36.12
C GLY A 81 -14.93 0.11 35.34
N LEU A 82 -14.76 -0.74 34.32
CA LEU A 82 -15.84 -1.21 33.45
C LEU A 82 -16.22 -2.65 33.79
N THR A 83 -17.53 -2.92 33.82
CA THR A 83 -18.05 -4.29 33.78
C THR A 83 -18.06 -4.81 32.34
N PRO A 84 -18.06 -6.14 32.11
CA PRO A 84 -18.22 -6.72 30.78
C PRO A 84 -19.44 -6.20 30.01
N GLU A 85 -20.55 -5.98 30.69
CA GLU A 85 -21.81 -5.50 30.11
C GLU A 85 -21.69 -4.03 29.71
N ALA A 86 -21.08 -3.20 30.55
CA ALA A 86 -20.81 -1.80 30.24
C ALA A 86 -19.82 -1.67 29.06
N ALA A 87 -18.81 -2.54 29.03
CA ALA A 87 -17.86 -2.64 27.93
C ALA A 87 -18.54 -3.04 26.62
N LEU A 88 -19.47 -4.00 26.66
CA LEU A 88 -20.24 -4.41 25.49
C LEU A 88 -21.15 -3.27 24.99
N ALA A 89 -21.86 -2.60 25.90
CA ALA A 89 -22.74 -1.47 25.55
C ALA A 89 -21.96 -0.33 24.86
N LEU A 90 -20.80 0.03 25.39
CA LEU A 90 -19.90 1.02 24.78
C LEU A 90 -19.39 0.56 23.41
N SER A 91 -18.99 -0.71 23.28
CA SER A 91 -18.54 -1.25 21.99
C SER A 91 -19.65 -1.24 20.93
N LEU A 92 -20.90 -1.54 21.30
CA LEU A 92 -22.05 -1.48 20.39
C LEU A 92 -22.40 -0.04 19.99
N ALA A 93 -22.09 0.94 20.85
CA ALA A 93 -22.19 2.36 20.53
C ALA A 93 -21.03 2.88 19.66
N GLY A 94 -20.07 2.03 19.30
CA GLY A 94 -18.90 2.39 18.47
C GLY A 94 -17.70 2.90 19.25
N GLU A 95 -17.72 2.85 20.58
CA GLU A 95 -16.61 3.32 21.41
C GLU A 95 -15.49 2.27 21.54
N PRO A 96 -14.21 2.64 21.40
CA PRO A 96 -13.09 1.71 21.51
C PRO A 96 -12.78 1.33 22.97
N VAL A 97 -13.37 0.23 23.45
CA VAL A 97 -13.20 -0.25 24.84
C VAL A 97 -11.90 -1.03 25.08
N LEU A 98 -11.36 -1.68 24.06
CA LEU A 98 -10.07 -2.39 24.13
C LEU A 98 -9.19 -1.97 22.95
N PRO A 99 -8.64 -0.75 22.96
CA PRO A 99 -7.81 -0.28 21.86
C PRO A 99 -6.55 -1.15 21.75
N LEU A 100 -6.16 -1.46 20.52
CA LEU A 100 -4.87 -2.09 20.26
C LEU A 100 -3.75 -1.13 20.69
N PRO A 101 -2.80 -1.57 21.54
CA PRO A 101 -1.74 -0.69 22.03
C PRO A 101 -0.83 -0.24 20.88
N GLY A 102 -0.69 1.08 20.75
CA GLY A 102 0.21 1.71 19.78
C GLY A 102 1.67 1.78 20.25
N PRO A 103 2.58 2.33 19.41
CA PRO A 103 4.01 2.43 19.71
C PRO A 103 4.30 3.23 20.99
N ASP A 104 3.54 4.28 21.29
CA ASP A 104 3.71 5.10 22.50
C ASP A 104 3.40 4.33 23.79
N ALA A 105 2.36 3.49 23.77
CA ALA A 105 2.01 2.63 24.90
C ALA A 105 3.12 1.60 25.17
N HIS A 106 3.71 1.06 24.10
CA HIS A 106 4.83 0.15 24.19
C HIS A 106 6.08 0.83 24.77
N LEU A 107 6.39 2.06 24.34
CA LEU A 107 7.50 2.86 24.88
C LEU A 107 7.29 3.20 26.36
N ALA A 108 6.08 3.55 26.76
CA ALA A 108 5.74 3.81 28.17
C ALA A 108 5.96 2.56 29.05
N MET A 109 5.52 1.40 28.57
CA MET A 109 5.72 0.12 29.26
C MET A 109 7.20 -0.28 29.33
N HIS A 110 7.94 -0.14 28.22
CA HIS A 110 9.39 -0.37 28.21
C HIS A 110 10.09 0.54 29.23
N ARG A 111 9.71 1.82 29.36
CA ARG A 111 10.27 2.73 30.36
C ARG A 111 9.94 2.32 31.79
N ALA A 112 8.72 1.84 32.04
CA ALA A 112 8.31 1.37 33.36
C ALA A 112 9.09 0.12 33.82
N LEU A 113 9.48 -0.76 32.88
CA LEU A 113 10.07 -2.07 33.20
C LEU A 113 11.60 -2.14 33.07
N ALA A 114 12.23 -1.24 32.30
CA ALA A 114 13.66 -1.31 31.97
C ALA A 114 14.63 -1.30 33.17
N GLY A 115 14.19 -0.92 34.37
CA GLY A 115 15.01 -0.96 35.57
C GLY A 115 14.65 -2.05 36.58
N PHE A 116 13.69 -2.93 36.25
CA PHE A 116 13.25 -4.03 37.12
C PHE A 116 13.52 -5.42 36.54
N VAL A 117 13.96 -5.50 35.28
CA VAL A 117 14.09 -6.76 34.53
C VAL A 117 15.46 -6.80 33.86
N ASP A 118 16.14 -7.94 33.91
CA ASP A 118 17.50 -8.12 33.36
C ASP A 118 17.47 -8.18 31.82
N ARG A 119 16.41 -8.72 31.21
CA ARG A 119 16.22 -8.76 29.75
C ARG A 119 14.85 -8.23 29.32
N LEU A 120 14.86 -7.10 28.60
CA LEU A 120 13.68 -6.56 27.92
C LEU A 120 13.68 -6.92 26.43
N PRO A 121 12.50 -7.05 25.79
CA PRO A 121 12.41 -7.17 24.34
C PRO A 121 12.98 -5.92 23.66
N ALA A 122 13.38 -6.09 22.40
CA ALA A 122 13.82 -4.96 21.59
C ALA A 122 12.75 -3.87 21.58
N ARG A 123 13.18 -2.60 21.69
CA ARG A 123 12.28 -1.47 21.47
C ARG A 123 11.68 -1.64 20.08
N PRO A 124 10.37 -1.51 19.92
CA PRO A 124 9.77 -1.53 18.61
C PRO A 124 10.33 -0.28 17.95
N GLU A 125 11.02 -0.48 16.83
CA GLU A 125 11.31 0.65 15.98
C GLU A 125 9.95 1.30 15.71
N PRO A 126 9.80 2.62 15.96
CA PRO A 126 8.59 3.29 15.53
C PRO A 126 8.53 3.00 14.05
N LEU A 127 7.54 2.18 13.64
CA LEU A 127 7.24 1.92 12.24
C LEU A 127 7.34 3.30 11.61
N SER A 128 8.39 3.48 10.82
CA SER A 128 8.65 4.74 10.19
C SER A 128 7.38 5.11 9.43
N LEU A 129 7.29 6.37 9.03
CA LEU A 129 6.08 6.97 8.52
C LEU A 129 5.38 6.28 7.31
N PRO A 130 5.89 5.23 6.59
CA PRO A 130 5.12 4.64 5.49
C PRO A 130 3.83 3.93 5.90
N MET A 131 3.69 3.42 7.14
CA MET A 131 2.52 2.59 7.45
C MET A 131 1.26 3.42 7.69
N ARG A 132 1.39 4.63 8.25
CA ARG A 132 0.27 5.58 8.32
C ARG A 132 -0.18 6.02 6.93
N ALA A 133 0.72 6.26 5.98
CA ALA A 133 0.32 6.50 4.58
C ALA A 133 -0.39 5.29 3.94
N ARG A 134 -0.02 4.06 4.35
CA ARG A 134 -0.69 2.81 3.93
C ARG A 134 -2.01 2.51 4.66
N LEU A 135 -2.30 3.21 5.75
CA LEU A 135 -3.47 3.01 6.62
C LEU A 135 -4.42 4.23 6.65
N SER A 136 -3.95 5.42 6.26
CA SER A 136 -4.75 6.66 6.19
C SER A 136 -5.70 6.66 5.01
N ASN A 137 -5.40 5.85 4.00
CA ASN A 137 -6.42 5.32 3.11
C ASN A 137 -6.84 3.98 3.72
N GLU A 138 -7.92 3.97 4.51
CA GLU A 138 -8.66 2.74 4.74
C GLU A 138 -8.93 2.13 3.37
N ARG A 139 -8.22 1.06 3.00
CA ARG A 139 -8.35 0.47 1.65
C ARG A 139 -9.82 0.14 1.44
N GLY A 140 -10.48 0.84 0.52
CA GLY A 140 -11.92 0.71 0.27
C GLY A 140 -12.79 1.92 0.66
N ALA A 141 -12.29 2.90 1.40
CA ALA A 141 -13.01 4.15 1.63
C ALA A 141 -12.72 5.14 0.49
N HIS A 142 -13.76 5.61 -0.18
CA HIS A 142 -13.65 6.60 -1.25
C HIS A 142 -13.22 7.95 -0.68
N ARG A 143 -12.07 8.48 -1.13
CA ARG A 143 -11.61 9.83 -0.79
C ARG A 143 -11.93 10.79 -1.96
N PRO A 144 -13.02 11.58 -1.89
CA PRO A 144 -13.37 12.49 -2.96
C PRO A 144 -12.31 13.58 -3.12
N LEU A 145 -12.03 13.95 -4.38
CA LEU A 145 -11.18 15.12 -4.66
C LEU A 145 -11.94 16.42 -4.41
N PRO A 146 -11.27 17.46 -3.88
CA PRO A 146 -11.83 18.81 -3.84
C PRO A 146 -12.18 19.33 -5.23
N ALA A 147 -13.26 20.12 -5.34
CA ALA A 147 -13.70 20.70 -6.61
C ALA A 147 -12.64 21.59 -7.28
N ARG A 148 -11.75 22.18 -6.46
CA ARG A 148 -10.55 22.88 -6.93
C ARG A 148 -9.35 22.19 -6.31
N HIS A 149 -8.50 21.63 -7.15
CA HIS A 149 -7.32 20.88 -6.75
C HIS A 149 -6.10 21.31 -7.59
N GLY A 150 -4.91 21.01 -7.08
CA GLY A 150 -3.64 21.23 -7.78
C GLY A 150 -3.36 20.14 -8.80
N GLY A 151 -2.20 20.23 -9.44
CA GLY A 151 -1.72 19.27 -10.41
C GLY A 151 -0.98 19.91 -11.57
N PHE A 152 -0.34 19.09 -12.39
CA PHE A 152 0.38 19.55 -13.58
C PHE A 152 -0.25 19.05 -14.87
N SER A 153 0.01 19.79 -15.95
CA SER A 153 -0.33 19.39 -17.31
C SER A 153 0.93 19.32 -18.14
N GLN A 154 1.21 18.14 -18.70
CA GLN A 154 2.37 17.86 -19.52
C GLN A 154 1.92 17.50 -20.93
N LYS A 155 2.55 18.13 -21.93
CA LYS A 155 2.37 17.79 -23.33
C LYS A 155 3.61 17.05 -23.81
N ALA A 156 3.42 15.85 -24.32
CA ALA A 156 4.49 15.06 -24.90
C ALA A 156 4.10 14.51 -26.28
N SER A 157 5.09 14.08 -27.03
CA SER A 157 4.93 13.36 -28.30
C SER A 157 5.70 12.06 -28.20
N VAL A 158 5.06 10.92 -28.47
CA VAL A 158 5.70 9.60 -28.48
C VAL A 158 5.59 9.04 -29.89
N GLY A 159 6.72 8.82 -30.56
CA GLY A 159 6.72 8.30 -31.94
C GLY A 159 5.94 9.19 -32.92
N GLY A 160 5.86 10.50 -32.67
CA GLY A 160 5.07 11.45 -33.47
C GLY A 160 3.61 11.63 -33.04
N HIS A 161 3.13 10.84 -32.06
CA HIS A 161 1.77 10.91 -31.53
C HIS A 161 1.72 11.78 -30.27
N LYS A 162 0.93 12.86 -30.32
CA LYS A 162 0.81 13.84 -29.23
C LYS A 162 -0.14 13.35 -28.13
N LEU A 163 0.31 13.47 -26.89
CA LEU A 163 -0.42 13.16 -25.68
C LEU A 163 -0.41 14.35 -24.73
N PHE A 164 -1.55 14.61 -24.11
CA PHE A 164 -1.68 15.51 -22.97
C PHE A 164 -1.94 14.68 -21.71
N LEU A 165 -0.98 14.70 -20.79
CA LEU A 165 -1.10 14.13 -19.45
C LEU A 165 -1.52 15.26 -18.51
N ARG A 166 -2.61 15.09 -17.76
CA ARG A 166 -2.94 15.98 -16.65
C ARG A 166 -3.18 15.19 -15.39
N THR A 167 -2.75 15.77 -14.28
CA THR A 167 -2.87 15.18 -12.96
C THR A 167 -3.72 16.05 -12.05
N GLY A 168 -4.41 15.42 -11.12
CA GLY A 168 -5.14 16.07 -10.03
C GLY A 168 -4.57 15.62 -8.69
N GLU A 169 -4.20 16.57 -7.85
CA GLU A 169 -3.52 16.34 -6.57
C GLU A 169 -4.42 16.68 -5.38
N TYR A 170 -4.33 15.90 -4.31
CA TYR A 170 -4.90 16.28 -3.01
C TYR A 170 -4.09 17.42 -2.36
N GLU A 171 -4.65 18.05 -1.33
CA GLU A 171 -3.96 19.10 -0.55
C GLU A 171 -2.63 18.63 0.07
N ASP A 172 -2.48 17.32 0.28
CA ASP A 172 -1.28 16.67 0.81
C ASP A 172 -0.18 16.45 -0.26
N GLY A 173 -0.43 16.82 -1.53
CA GLY A 173 0.47 16.57 -2.66
C GLY A 173 0.41 15.14 -3.22
N THR A 174 -0.47 14.29 -2.69
CA THR A 174 -0.68 12.94 -3.23
C THR A 174 -1.51 12.99 -4.51
N LEU A 175 -1.17 12.16 -5.50
CA LEU A 175 -1.93 12.01 -6.74
C LEU A 175 -3.31 11.39 -6.49
N GLY A 176 -4.36 11.97 -7.04
CA GLY A 176 -5.72 11.47 -6.93
C GLY A 176 -6.45 11.26 -8.26
N GLU A 177 -6.09 12.00 -9.31
CA GLU A 177 -6.67 11.82 -10.65
C GLU A 177 -5.60 11.89 -11.74
N VAL A 178 -5.80 11.12 -12.80
CA VAL A 178 -4.96 11.12 -13.99
C VAL A 178 -5.87 11.18 -15.22
N SER A 179 -5.55 12.07 -16.15
CA SER A 179 -6.23 12.17 -17.44
C SER A 179 -5.22 12.15 -18.59
N LEU A 180 -5.53 11.35 -19.59
CA LEU A 180 -4.69 11.11 -20.76
C LEU A 180 -5.49 11.43 -22.02
N THR A 181 -5.15 12.53 -22.70
CA THR A 181 -5.86 12.94 -23.91
C THR A 181 -4.93 12.86 -25.13
N PRO A 182 -5.11 11.87 -26.02
CA PRO A 182 -4.39 11.83 -27.29
C PRO A 182 -4.96 12.88 -28.26
N ALA A 183 -4.10 13.54 -29.04
CA ALA A 183 -4.51 14.67 -29.87
C ALA A 183 -5.00 14.30 -31.29
N ARG A 184 -4.47 13.23 -31.88
CA ARG A 184 -4.72 12.84 -33.29
C ARG A 184 -4.92 11.33 -33.42
N GLU A 185 -5.73 10.76 -32.54
CA GLU A 185 -6.04 9.33 -32.54
C GLU A 185 -7.48 9.06 -32.93
N SER A 186 -7.75 7.82 -33.32
CA SER A 186 -9.11 7.33 -33.59
C SER A 186 -10.04 7.59 -32.39
N PRO A 187 -11.34 7.90 -32.61
CA PRO A 187 -12.31 8.06 -31.53
C PRO A 187 -12.36 6.86 -30.56
N MET A 188 -12.10 5.64 -31.06
CA MET A 188 -12.02 4.43 -30.25
C MET A 188 -10.86 4.49 -29.25
N VAL A 189 -9.67 4.90 -29.69
CA VAL A 189 -8.47 5.01 -28.84
C VAL A 189 -8.67 6.11 -27.80
N ARG A 190 -9.24 7.24 -28.20
CA ARG A 190 -9.58 8.32 -27.27
C ARG A 190 -10.57 7.86 -26.20
N GLY A 191 -11.66 7.19 -26.59
CA GLY A 191 -12.64 6.66 -25.64
C GLY A 191 -12.04 5.64 -24.69
N LEU A 192 -11.19 4.73 -25.19
CA LEU A 192 -10.50 3.76 -24.35
C LEU A 192 -9.55 4.44 -23.35
N MET A 193 -8.83 5.48 -23.80
CA MET A 193 -7.91 6.24 -22.95
C MET A 193 -8.63 7.06 -21.88
N ASP A 194 -9.79 7.64 -22.22
CA ASP A 194 -10.65 8.35 -21.28
C ASP A 194 -11.21 7.38 -20.21
N CYS A 195 -11.72 6.21 -20.63
CA CYS A 195 -12.18 5.17 -19.70
C CYS A 195 -11.06 4.63 -18.80
N PHE A 196 -9.87 4.44 -19.37
CA PHE A 196 -8.69 3.99 -18.63
C PHE A 196 -8.27 5.03 -17.59
N SER A 197 -8.18 6.30 -18.00
CA SER A 197 -7.88 7.43 -17.11
C SER A 197 -8.87 7.50 -15.94
N GLN A 198 -10.16 7.31 -16.22
CA GLN A 198 -11.19 7.29 -15.19
C GLN A 198 -11.06 6.08 -14.25
N SER A 199 -10.76 4.89 -14.77
CA SER A 199 -10.55 3.68 -13.97
C SER A 199 -9.37 3.83 -13.00
N VAL A 200 -8.24 4.36 -13.48
CA VAL A 200 -7.06 4.62 -12.64
C VAL A 200 -7.36 5.68 -11.59
N SER A 201 -8.05 6.76 -11.97
CA SER A 201 -8.46 7.83 -11.05
C SER A 201 -9.35 7.30 -9.92
N ILE A 202 -10.35 6.46 -10.25
CA ILE A 202 -11.17 5.78 -9.24
C ILE A 202 -10.29 4.94 -8.33
N GLY A 203 -9.40 4.10 -8.88
CA GLY A 203 -8.52 3.28 -8.07
C GLY A 203 -7.66 4.08 -7.09
N LEU A 204 -7.07 5.18 -7.54
CA LEU A 204 -6.28 6.09 -6.69
C LEU A 204 -7.13 6.70 -5.57
N GLN A 205 -8.37 7.12 -5.86
CA GLN A 205 -9.31 7.66 -4.86
C GLN A 205 -9.75 6.63 -3.81
N TYR A 206 -9.71 5.34 -4.13
CA TYR A 206 -9.96 4.24 -3.18
C TYR A 206 -8.68 3.74 -2.48
N GLY A 207 -7.56 4.43 -2.70
CA GLY A 207 -6.29 4.14 -2.05
C GLY A 207 -5.45 3.04 -2.72
N ALA A 208 -5.71 2.73 -4.00
CA ALA A 208 -4.79 1.91 -4.78
C ALA A 208 -3.43 2.62 -4.87
N PRO A 209 -2.31 1.90 -4.62
CA PRO A 209 -1.02 2.54 -4.57
C PRO A 209 -0.48 2.75 -6.00
N LEU A 210 0.09 3.93 -6.26
CA LEU A 210 0.58 4.32 -7.59
C LEU A 210 1.71 3.40 -8.10
N ASP A 211 2.55 2.89 -7.20
CA ASP A 211 3.64 1.97 -7.54
C ASP A 211 3.13 0.70 -8.23
N ALA A 212 2.00 0.15 -7.78
CA ALA A 212 1.38 -1.03 -8.42
C ALA A 212 0.91 -0.75 -9.86
N TYR A 213 0.42 0.47 -10.13
CA TYR A 213 0.06 0.86 -11.49
C TYR A 213 1.29 1.07 -12.38
N VAL A 214 2.33 1.69 -11.83
CA VAL A 214 3.60 1.86 -12.54
C VAL A 214 4.19 0.50 -12.90
N ASP A 215 4.24 -0.43 -11.96
CA ASP A 215 4.77 -1.78 -12.19
C ASP A 215 3.94 -2.57 -13.22
N ALA A 216 2.63 -2.35 -13.27
CA ALA A 216 1.73 -3.04 -14.21
C ALA A 216 1.77 -2.47 -15.63
N PHE A 217 1.93 -1.16 -15.78
CA PHE A 217 1.73 -0.47 -17.05
C PHE A 217 3.02 0.10 -17.68
N ALA A 218 4.08 0.30 -16.90
CA ALA A 218 5.38 0.64 -17.46
C ALA A 218 5.88 -0.50 -18.37
N TYR A 219 6.57 -0.13 -19.44
CA TYR A 219 7.10 -1.03 -20.46
C TYR A 219 6.06 -1.87 -21.22
N THR A 220 4.77 -1.55 -21.08
CA THR A 220 3.73 -2.17 -21.89
C THR A 220 3.87 -1.74 -23.34
N ARG A 221 3.71 -2.71 -24.24
CA ARG A 221 3.82 -2.54 -25.70
C ARG A 221 2.45 -2.65 -26.33
N PHE A 222 1.88 -1.52 -26.71
CA PHE A 222 0.69 -1.47 -27.54
C PHE A 222 0.51 -0.06 -28.11
N GLY A 223 -0.14 0.05 -29.28
CA GLY A 223 -0.31 1.32 -29.97
C GLY A 223 1.02 1.92 -30.45
N PRO A 224 1.10 3.25 -30.61
CA PRO A 224 2.31 3.91 -31.09
C PRO A 224 3.38 3.97 -29.98
N GLY A 225 4.58 3.48 -30.30
CA GLY A 225 5.79 3.62 -29.49
C GLY A 225 6.88 4.35 -30.26
N GLY A 226 7.84 4.95 -29.56
CA GLY A 226 8.94 5.66 -30.21
C GLY A 226 9.65 6.66 -29.30
N THR A 227 10.45 7.52 -29.93
CA THR A 227 11.14 8.63 -29.27
C THR A 227 10.14 9.56 -28.60
N VAL A 228 10.45 9.97 -27.38
CA VAL A 228 9.65 10.90 -26.59
C VAL A 228 10.21 12.31 -26.79
N GLU A 229 9.33 13.25 -27.14
CA GLU A 229 9.65 14.68 -27.27
C GLU A 229 8.75 15.50 -26.34
N GLY A 230 9.31 16.59 -25.81
CA GLY A 230 8.58 17.52 -24.94
C GLY A 230 8.70 17.23 -23.45
N ASP A 231 9.35 16.14 -23.06
CA ASP A 231 9.59 15.76 -21.67
C ASP A 231 10.96 15.06 -21.51
N PRO A 232 11.88 15.54 -20.66
CA PRO A 232 13.18 14.93 -20.41
C PRO A 232 13.14 13.71 -19.46
N VAL A 233 11.95 13.28 -19.01
CA VAL A 233 11.81 12.10 -18.13
C VAL A 233 12.18 10.80 -18.83
N ALA A 234 11.81 10.66 -20.10
CA ALA A 234 12.07 9.48 -20.91
C ALA A 234 12.57 9.91 -22.28
N SER A 235 13.58 9.23 -22.82
CA SER A 235 14.05 9.46 -24.19
C SER A 235 13.25 8.62 -25.19
N TYR A 236 12.79 7.45 -24.75
CA TYR A 236 12.05 6.49 -25.56
C TYR A 236 10.99 5.79 -24.73
N ALA A 237 9.82 5.54 -25.32
CA ALA A 237 8.73 4.82 -24.67
C ALA A 237 8.11 3.78 -25.63
N THR A 238 7.71 2.64 -25.09
CA THR A 238 7.12 1.54 -25.86
C THR A 238 5.63 1.72 -26.16
N SER A 239 4.97 2.65 -25.48
CA SER A 239 3.59 3.06 -25.70
C SER A 239 3.31 4.42 -25.06
N LEU A 240 2.15 5.00 -25.37
CA LEU A 240 1.65 6.21 -24.71
C LEU A 240 1.43 6.00 -23.20
N LEU A 241 0.97 4.82 -22.78
CA LEU A 241 0.79 4.49 -21.36
C LEU A 241 2.13 4.28 -20.65
N ASP A 242 3.08 3.62 -21.30
CA ASP A 242 4.44 3.46 -20.76
C ASP A 242 5.03 4.83 -20.42
N TYR A 243 5.00 5.77 -21.37
CA TYR A 243 5.43 7.14 -21.11
C TYR A 243 4.66 7.77 -19.93
N ALA A 244 3.33 7.68 -19.93
CA ALA A 244 2.50 8.31 -18.90
C ALA A 244 2.85 7.81 -17.48
N PHE A 245 2.94 6.50 -17.27
CA PHE A 245 3.25 5.95 -15.93
C PHE A 245 4.70 6.17 -15.53
N ARG A 246 5.63 6.26 -16.48
CA ARG A 246 7.01 6.65 -16.19
C ARG A 246 7.10 8.12 -15.78
N ALA A 247 6.35 9.02 -16.43
CA ALA A 247 6.23 10.42 -16.03
C ALA A 247 5.62 10.56 -14.61
N LEU A 248 4.58 9.78 -14.30
CA LEU A 248 3.98 9.75 -12.96
C LEU A 248 4.95 9.19 -11.91
N SER A 249 5.76 8.18 -12.25
CA SER A 249 6.78 7.61 -11.36
C SER A 249 7.87 8.63 -11.01
N ASP A 250 8.37 9.38 -11.99
CA ASP A 250 9.36 10.44 -11.77
C ASP A 250 8.78 11.56 -10.89
N ALA A 251 7.56 12.02 -11.19
CA ALA A 251 6.91 13.13 -10.50
C ALA A 251 6.48 12.81 -9.05
N TYR A 252 5.86 11.65 -8.80
CA TYR A 252 5.24 11.35 -7.51
C TYR A 252 5.99 10.31 -6.66
N LEU A 253 6.72 9.39 -7.29
CA LEU A 253 7.48 8.37 -6.56
C LEU A 253 8.96 8.75 -6.41
N GLY A 254 9.42 9.80 -7.11
CA GLY A 254 10.85 10.15 -7.18
C GLY A 254 11.70 9.03 -7.77
N LYS A 255 11.07 8.12 -8.54
CA LYS A 255 11.71 6.95 -9.13
C LYS A 255 11.76 7.14 -10.64
N ARG A 256 12.90 7.62 -11.13
CA ARG A 256 13.17 7.68 -12.57
C ARG A 256 13.42 6.27 -13.10
N LEU A 257 12.51 5.78 -13.94
CA LEU A 257 12.60 4.47 -14.56
C LEU A 257 13.52 4.52 -15.80
N PRO A 258 14.40 3.51 -15.98
CA PRO A 258 15.31 3.46 -17.12
C PRO A 258 14.55 3.43 -18.45
N ASP A 259 15.16 3.99 -19.49
CA ASP A 259 14.58 3.96 -20.83
C ASP A 259 14.41 2.52 -21.32
N ALA A 260 13.28 2.26 -21.98
CA ALA A 260 13.03 0.97 -22.60
C ALA A 260 14.07 0.72 -23.70
N PRO A 261 14.57 -0.52 -23.86
CA PRO A 261 15.55 -0.81 -24.90
C PRO A 261 14.98 -0.46 -26.29
N HIS A 262 15.75 0.31 -27.06
CA HIS A 262 15.49 0.54 -28.47
C HIS A 262 15.54 -0.80 -29.21
N ARG A 263 14.38 -1.35 -29.54
CA ARG A 263 14.28 -2.41 -30.54
C ARG A 263 13.79 -1.74 -31.81
N ASP A 264 14.64 -1.69 -32.82
CA ASP A 264 14.28 -1.32 -34.18
C ASP A 264 13.37 -2.42 -34.75
N GLU A 265 12.09 -2.38 -34.41
CA GLU A 265 11.07 -3.22 -35.03
C GLU A 265 10.55 -2.45 -36.26
N ALA A 266 10.98 -2.89 -37.45
CA ALA A 266 10.28 -2.58 -38.70
C ALA A 266 8.79 -2.88 -38.51
N PRO A 267 7.86 -2.15 -39.14
CA PRO A 267 6.43 -2.32 -38.91
C PRO A 267 6.03 -3.77 -39.23
N GLU A 268 5.92 -4.61 -38.20
CA GLU A 268 5.36 -5.93 -38.33
C GLU A 268 3.91 -5.75 -38.77
N GLY A 269 3.61 -6.31 -39.95
CA GLY A 269 2.33 -6.18 -40.60
C GLY A 269 1.19 -6.48 -39.62
N VAL A 270 0.13 -5.68 -39.76
CA VAL A 270 -1.18 -5.90 -39.15
C VAL A 270 -1.44 -7.41 -39.07
N PRO A 271 -1.80 -8.00 -37.91
CA PRO A 271 -2.20 -9.39 -37.87
C PRO A 271 -3.42 -9.52 -38.76
N MET A 272 -3.21 -10.07 -39.95
CA MET A 272 -4.22 -10.26 -40.97
C MET A 272 -5.36 -11.07 -40.34
N LEU A 273 -6.53 -10.44 -40.19
CA LEU A 273 -7.76 -11.16 -39.94
C LEU A 273 -7.92 -12.21 -41.05
N PRO A 274 -8.22 -13.48 -40.75
CA PRO A 274 -8.27 -14.55 -41.75
C PRO A 274 -9.59 -14.51 -42.52
N LEU A 275 -9.84 -13.42 -43.24
CA LEU A 275 -10.95 -13.26 -44.18
C LEU A 275 -10.48 -12.45 -45.39
N GLU A 276 -9.55 -13.02 -46.18
CA GLU A 276 -9.35 -12.58 -47.56
C GLU A 276 -10.03 -13.59 -48.50
N LEU A 277 -11.18 -13.18 -49.06
CA LEU A 277 -11.68 -13.71 -50.32
C LEU A 277 -10.68 -13.29 -51.41
N PRO A 278 -10.25 -14.18 -52.32
CA PRO A 278 -9.23 -13.84 -53.30
C PRO A 278 -9.73 -12.73 -54.23
N GLU A 279 -9.11 -11.55 -54.17
CA GLU A 279 -9.29 -10.51 -55.17
C GLU A 279 -8.51 -10.88 -56.44
N ALA A 280 -9.22 -10.95 -57.56
CA ALA A 280 -8.65 -11.20 -58.87
C ALA A 280 -7.79 -10.00 -59.32
N THR A 281 -6.50 -10.23 -59.55
CA THR A 281 -5.57 -9.27 -60.15
C THR A 281 -5.96 -8.94 -61.60
N PRO A 282 -6.04 -7.66 -62.02
CA PRO A 282 -6.22 -7.31 -63.42
C PRO A 282 -4.88 -6.98 -64.08
N ASP A 283 -4.51 -7.75 -65.11
CA ASP A 283 -3.59 -7.30 -66.16
C ASP A 283 -4.20 -7.65 -67.54
N HIS A 284 -4.38 -6.64 -68.39
CA HIS A 284 -5.07 -6.62 -69.70
C HIS A 284 -4.06 -6.81 -70.88
N PRO A 285 -4.43 -6.95 -72.19
CA PRO A 285 -5.66 -6.55 -72.91
C PRO A 285 -6.09 -7.56 -74.05
N PRO A 286 -6.74 -7.15 -75.16
CA PRO A 286 -8.18 -7.12 -75.38
C PRO A 286 -8.67 -8.21 -76.36
N SER A 287 -9.88 -8.77 -76.15
CA SER A 287 -10.60 -9.41 -77.27
C SER A 287 -12.11 -9.46 -77.05
N GLY A 288 -12.82 -8.69 -77.89
CA GLY A 288 -14.12 -8.97 -78.48
C GLY A 288 -15.19 -9.74 -77.70
N GLY A 289 -16.34 -9.08 -77.52
CA GLY A 289 -17.62 -9.77 -77.74
C GLY A 289 -18.70 -9.57 -76.68
N ARG A 290 -19.76 -8.86 -77.11
CA ARG A 290 -21.17 -8.96 -76.70
C ARG A 290 -21.57 -8.49 -75.29
N ARG A 291 -22.18 -7.30 -75.30
CA ARG A 291 -23.09 -6.79 -74.27
C ARG A 291 -24.28 -7.74 -74.08
N ALA A 292 -24.52 -8.17 -72.85
CA ALA A 292 -25.84 -8.60 -72.40
C ALA A 292 -26.24 -7.80 -71.16
N ARG A 293 -27.24 -6.94 -71.33
CA ARG A 293 -27.92 -6.23 -70.24
C ARG A 293 -28.77 -7.22 -69.46
N LEU A 294 -28.62 -7.28 -68.15
CA LEU A 294 -29.64 -7.85 -67.27
C LEU A 294 -30.16 -6.74 -66.36
N ARG A 295 -31.45 -6.45 -66.52
CA ARG A 295 -32.24 -5.54 -65.70
C ARG A 295 -32.65 -6.29 -64.42
N LEU A 296 -32.45 -5.69 -63.26
CA LEU A 296 -33.20 -6.08 -62.07
C LEU A 296 -34.60 -5.45 -62.15
N VAL A 297 -35.60 -6.30 -62.00
CA VAL A 297 -37.00 -5.93 -61.77
C VAL A 297 -37.17 -5.78 -60.26
N SER A 298 -37.95 -4.76 -59.88
CA SER A 298 -38.34 -4.35 -58.52
C SER A 298 -38.70 -5.49 -57.58
#